data_AF-A0A833ZCW7-F1
#
_entry.id   AF-A0A833ZCW7-F1
#
_cell.length_a   1.000
_cell.length_b   1.000
_cell.length_c   1.000
_cell.angle_alpha   90.00
_cell.angle_beta   90.00
_cell.angle_gamma   90.00
#
_symmetry.space_group_name_H-M   'P 1'
#
loop_
_entity.id
_entity.type
_entity.pdbx_description
1 polymer ?
#
loop_
_entity_poly.entity_id
_entity_poly.type
_entity_poly.pdbx_seq_one_letter_code
_entity_poly.pdbx_strand_id
1 'polypeptide(L)'
;MVTVTMKLTSRVQHLGCLLALCFLAQVLWDIPGVWALDNGLAMTPTMGWLHWERFMCNTDCKEEPDSCISEKLFMQMADLMDSDGWKEVGYEYLCIDDCWMAAQRDSKGRLQADPIRFPSGIRHLANYVSL
;
A
#
# COMPACT_ATOMS: atom_id res chain seq x y z
N MET A 1 23.12 71.13 21.39
CA MET A 1 23.55 70.55 20.10
C MET A 1 23.85 69.08 20.35
N VAL A 2 22.92 68.18 20.02
CA VAL A 2 23.10 66.73 20.12
C VAL A 2 22.85 66.15 18.73
N THR A 3 23.88 65.60 18.14
CA THR A 3 23.91 65.08 16.78
C THR A 3 23.14 63.75 16.73
N VAL A 4 22.03 63.70 16.00
CA VAL A 4 21.32 62.44 15.71
C VAL A 4 22.02 61.78 14.52
N THR A 5 22.74 60.68 14.75
CA THR A 5 23.30 59.84 13.69
C THR A 5 22.20 58.95 13.11
N MET A 6 21.59 59.39 12.01
CA MET A 6 20.75 58.51 11.19
C MET A 6 21.67 57.47 10.53
N LYS A 7 21.61 56.21 10.98
CA LYS A 7 22.20 55.09 10.22
C LYS A 7 21.42 54.97 8.91
N LEU A 8 21.99 55.47 7.81
CA LEU A 8 21.51 55.17 6.46
C LEU A 8 21.68 53.66 6.25
N THR A 9 20.60 52.88 6.44
CA THR A 9 20.55 51.51 5.93
C THR A 9 20.79 51.58 4.43
N SER A 10 21.91 51.00 4.00
CA SER A 10 22.39 51.13 2.63
C SER A 10 21.40 50.46 1.66
N ARG A 11 21.22 51.01 0.45
CA ARG A 11 20.44 50.37 -0.63
C ARG A 11 20.87 48.91 -0.87
N VAL A 12 22.12 48.58 -0.55
CA VAL A 12 22.69 47.24 -0.60
C VAL A 12 22.04 46.29 0.42
N GLN A 13 21.72 46.77 1.64
CA GLN A 13 21.03 45.95 2.66
C GLN A 13 19.59 45.63 2.26
N HIS A 14 18.87 46.61 1.68
CA HIS A 14 17.51 46.38 1.19
C HIS A 14 17.50 45.42 -0.01
N LEU A 15 18.43 45.56 -0.95
CA LEU A 15 18.55 44.66 -2.09
C LEU A 15 18.93 43.24 -1.65
N GLY A 16 19.84 43.09 -0.69
CA GLY A 16 20.20 41.80 -0.11
C GLY A 16 19.03 41.09 0.57
N CYS A 17 18.21 41.81 1.34
CA CYS A 17 17.00 41.25 1.95
C CYS A 17 15.97 40.82 0.89
N LEU A 18 15.78 41.63 -0.15
CA LEU A 18 14.83 41.30 -1.22
C LEU A 18 15.25 40.03 -1.98
N LEU A 19 16.54 39.92 -2.31
CA LEU A 19 17.09 38.73 -2.99
C LEU A 19 16.98 37.48 -2.11
N ALA A 20 17.23 37.58 -0.81
CA ALA A 20 17.06 36.47 0.12
C ALA A 20 15.59 36.03 0.23
N LEU A 21 14.64 36.97 0.28
CA LEU A 21 13.20 36.67 0.29
C LEU A 21 12.74 36.03 -1.02
N CYS A 22 13.20 36.52 -2.18
CA CYS A 22 12.89 35.91 -3.47
C CYS A 22 13.44 34.48 -3.57
N PHE A 23 14.67 34.25 -3.11
CA PHE A 23 15.27 32.92 -3.07
C PHE A 23 14.48 31.96 -2.17
N LEU A 24 14.07 32.40 -0.98
CA LEU A 24 13.20 31.63 -0.08
C LEU A 24 11.84 31.31 -0.70
N ALA A 25 11.22 32.28 -1.39
CA ALA A 25 9.94 32.07 -2.07
C ALA A 25 10.05 31.05 -3.22
N GLN A 26 11.14 31.08 -4.00
CA GLN A 26 11.40 30.09 -5.04
C GLN A 26 11.63 28.69 -4.46
N VAL A 27 12.43 28.57 -3.38
CA VAL A 27 12.66 27.29 -2.70
C VAL A 27 11.37 26.68 -2.14
N LEU A 28 10.43 27.50 -1.66
CA LEU A 28 9.14 27.02 -1.14
C LEU A 28 8.11 26.72 -2.23
N TRP A 29 8.21 27.38 -3.39
CA TRP A 29 7.33 27.12 -4.54
C TRP A 29 7.69 25.83 -5.27
N ASP A 30 8.98 25.46 -5.24
CA ASP A 30 9.53 24.29 -5.92
C ASP A 30 9.56 23.01 -5.05
N ILE A 31 8.79 22.96 -3.95
CA ILE A 31 8.52 21.69 -3.26
C ILE A 31 7.26 21.08 -3.90
N PRO A 32 7.38 20.17 -4.89
CA PRO A 32 6.22 19.43 -5.37
C PRO A 32 5.68 18.60 -4.21
N GLY A 33 4.55 19.02 -3.66
CA GLY A 33 3.74 18.15 -2.81
C GLY A 33 3.36 16.91 -3.60
N VAL A 34 3.51 15.73 -3.00
CA VAL A 34 3.01 14.49 -3.58
C VAL A 34 1.50 14.49 -3.38
N TRP A 35 0.75 14.49 -4.49
CA TRP A 35 -0.69 14.28 -4.47
C TRP A 35 -0.94 12.78 -4.38
N ALA A 36 -1.27 12.30 -3.17
CA ALA A 36 -1.72 10.94 -2.97
C ALA A 36 -3.21 10.81 -3.33
N LEU A 37 -3.66 9.57 -3.59
CA LEU A 37 -5.07 9.26 -3.75
C LEU A 37 -5.76 9.38 -2.39
N ASP A 38 -6.59 10.41 -2.20
CA ASP A 38 -7.42 10.57 -0.99
C ASP A 38 -8.74 9.81 -1.18
N ASN A 39 -8.72 8.50 -0.95
CA ASN A 39 -9.88 7.61 -1.05
C ASN A 39 -10.45 7.18 0.31
N GLY A 40 -9.98 7.78 1.42
CA GLY A 40 -10.40 7.44 2.78
C GLY A 40 -9.90 6.09 3.32
N LEU A 41 -9.04 5.36 2.59
CA LEU A 41 -8.42 4.12 3.06
C LEU A 41 -7.01 4.38 3.61
N ALA A 42 -6.47 3.40 4.36
CA ALA A 42 -5.10 3.44 4.89
C ALA A 42 -4.77 4.71 5.72
N MET A 43 -5.75 5.21 6.48
CA MET A 43 -5.57 6.31 7.44
C MET A 43 -4.57 5.95 8.56
N THR A 44 -4.39 4.64 8.81
CA THR A 44 -3.27 4.03 9.52
C THR A 44 -2.59 3.03 8.59
N PRO A 45 -1.33 2.63 8.87
CA PRO A 45 -0.68 1.56 8.10
C PRO A 45 -1.55 0.30 8.05
N THR A 46 -1.80 -0.22 6.85
CA THR A 46 -2.58 -1.45 6.64
C THR A 46 -1.89 -2.63 7.31
N MET A 47 -2.65 -3.42 8.07
CA MET A 47 -2.16 -4.61 8.76
C MET A 47 -2.87 -5.86 8.24
N GLY A 48 -2.12 -6.94 8.01
CA GLY A 48 -2.66 -8.14 7.40
C GLY A 48 -1.62 -9.23 7.17
N TRP A 49 -2.03 -10.26 6.46
CA TRP A 49 -1.21 -11.40 6.09
C TRP A 49 -1.10 -11.50 4.57
N LEU A 50 0.11 -11.78 4.06
CA LEU A 50 0.42 -11.95 2.64
C LEU A 50 1.26 -13.21 2.46
N HIS A 51 0.86 -14.10 1.55
CA HIS A 51 1.49 -15.43 1.47
C HIS A 51 2.92 -15.44 0.93
N TRP A 52 3.34 -14.39 0.19
CA TRP A 52 4.50 -14.43 -0.71
C TRP A 52 5.80 -14.89 -0.04
N GLU A 53 6.20 -14.27 1.06
CA GLU A 53 7.50 -14.54 1.67
C GLU A 53 7.64 -16.00 2.16
N ARG A 54 6.54 -16.59 2.66
CA ARG A 54 6.57 -17.95 3.23
C ARG A 54 6.24 -19.05 2.23
N PHE A 55 5.29 -18.79 1.33
CA PHE A 55 4.70 -19.80 0.42
C PHE A 55 5.12 -19.60 -1.04
N MET A 56 5.61 -18.42 -1.40
CA MET A 56 6.13 -18.08 -2.73
C MET A 56 5.12 -18.46 -3.84
N CYS A 57 5.60 -18.95 -4.98
CA CYS A 57 4.81 -19.43 -6.10
C CYS A 57 4.63 -20.95 -6.09
N ASN A 58 4.43 -21.58 -4.93
CA ASN A 58 4.24 -23.03 -4.87
C ASN A 58 2.88 -23.44 -5.47
N THR A 59 2.88 -24.07 -6.64
CA THR A 59 1.64 -24.50 -7.31
C THR A 59 1.46 -26.02 -7.31
N ASP A 60 2.38 -26.77 -6.70
CA ASP A 60 2.32 -28.23 -6.66
C ASP A 60 1.44 -28.73 -5.51
N CYS A 61 0.12 -28.66 -5.71
CA CYS A 61 -0.84 -29.17 -4.73
C CYS A 61 -0.94 -30.70 -4.68
N LYS A 62 -0.21 -31.45 -5.53
CA LYS A 62 -0.22 -32.91 -5.49
C LYS A 62 0.79 -33.41 -4.47
N GLU A 63 2.01 -32.89 -4.55
CA GLU A 63 3.08 -33.28 -3.64
C GLU A 63 3.10 -32.42 -2.36
N GLU A 64 2.65 -31.16 -2.45
CA GLU A 64 2.67 -30.20 -1.35
C GLU A 64 1.29 -29.55 -1.06
N PRO A 65 0.26 -30.35 -0.71
CA PRO A 65 -1.13 -29.86 -0.60
C PRO A 65 -1.37 -28.83 0.52
N ASP A 66 -0.47 -28.75 1.51
CA ASP A 66 -0.61 -27.85 2.66
C ASP A 66 0.20 -26.54 2.51
N SER A 67 1.11 -26.46 1.52
CA SER A 67 1.90 -25.27 1.22
C SER A 67 1.66 -24.71 -0.19
N CYS A 68 0.90 -25.39 -1.03
CA CYS A 68 0.57 -24.85 -2.34
C CYS A 68 -0.43 -23.69 -2.24
N ILE A 69 -0.31 -22.74 -3.18
CA ILE A 69 -1.19 -21.58 -3.29
C ILE A 69 -2.57 -22.05 -3.78
N SER A 70 -3.51 -22.22 -2.85
CA SER A 70 -4.85 -22.78 -3.09
C SER A 70 -5.91 -22.11 -2.23
N GLU A 71 -7.19 -22.23 -2.59
CA GLU A 71 -8.29 -21.68 -1.80
C GLU A 71 -8.30 -22.23 -0.36
N LYS A 72 -7.92 -23.50 -0.18
CA LYS A 72 -7.81 -24.16 1.13
C LYS A 72 -6.81 -23.42 2.03
N LEU A 73 -5.65 -23.04 1.50
CA LEU A 73 -4.63 -22.29 2.26
C LEU A 73 -5.19 -20.96 2.78
N PHE A 74 -5.87 -20.20 1.92
CA PHE A 74 -6.42 -18.90 2.31
C PHE A 74 -7.60 -19.02 3.27
N MET A 75 -8.49 -20.01 3.09
CA MET A 75 -9.57 -20.28 4.05
C MET A 75 -9.01 -20.65 5.42
N GLN A 76 -8.01 -21.53 5.47
CA GLN A 76 -7.36 -21.89 6.73
C GLN A 76 -6.69 -20.69 7.41
N MET A 77 -6.02 -19.82 6.64
CA MET A 77 -5.41 -18.60 7.20
C MET A 77 -6.47 -17.60 7.68
N ALA A 78 -7.61 -17.49 6.99
CA ALA A 78 -8.73 -16.68 7.45
C ALA A 78 -9.28 -17.18 8.79
N ASP A 79 -9.49 -18.50 8.92
CA ASP A 79 -9.97 -19.12 10.15
C ASP A 79 -9.01 -18.87 11.32
N LEU A 80 -7.69 -19.04 11.09
CA LEU A 80 -6.67 -18.78 12.10
C LEU A 80 -6.58 -17.29 12.47
N MET A 81 -6.74 -16.39 11.49
CA MET A 81 -6.74 -14.96 11.77
C MET A 81 -7.88 -14.54 12.71
N ASP A 82 -9.04 -15.20 12.59
CA ASP A 82 -10.21 -14.98 13.46
C ASP A 82 -10.10 -15.75 14.79
N SER A 83 -9.64 -17.01 14.78
CA SER A 83 -9.61 -17.84 15.99
C SER A 83 -8.44 -17.56 16.93
N ASP A 84 -7.31 -17.10 16.40
CA ASP A 84 -6.05 -17.01 17.17
C ASP A 84 -5.72 -15.59 17.64
N GLY A 85 -6.62 -14.61 17.47
CA GLY A 85 -6.44 -13.27 18.01
C GLY A 85 -5.82 -12.24 17.05
N TRP A 86 -5.53 -12.60 15.80
CA TRP A 86 -4.83 -11.70 14.86
C TRP A 86 -5.72 -10.54 14.43
N LYS A 87 -6.98 -10.83 14.11
CA LYS A 87 -7.99 -9.84 13.75
C LYS A 87 -8.25 -8.86 14.89
N GLU A 88 -8.29 -9.35 16.13
CA GLU A 88 -8.51 -8.57 17.35
C GLU A 88 -7.38 -7.55 17.60
N VAL A 89 -6.16 -7.84 17.15
CA VAL A 89 -5.01 -6.92 17.24
C VAL A 89 -4.75 -6.14 15.95
N GLY A 90 -5.69 -6.19 14.99
CA GLY A 90 -5.73 -5.31 13.82
C GLY A 90 -5.23 -5.91 12.50
N TYR A 91 -4.88 -7.19 12.44
CA TYR A 91 -4.56 -7.84 11.16
C TYR A 91 -5.85 -8.19 10.40
N GLU A 92 -6.29 -7.26 9.56
CA GLU A 92 -7.63 -7.30 8.93
C GLU A 92 -7.61 -7.73 7.46
N TYR A 93 -6.45 -7.69 6.80
CA TYR A 93 -6.33 -7.97 5.37
C TYR A 93 -5.71 -9.34 5.12
N LEU A 94 -6.43 -10.23 4.44
CA LEU A 94 -5.88 -11.47 3.89
C LEU A 94 -5.57 -11.29 2.40
N CYS A 95 -4.28 -11.24 2.07
CA CYS A 95 -3.81 -10.85 0.75
C CYS A 95 -3.31 -12.04 -0.07
N ILE A 96 -3.82 -12.16 -1.30
CA ILE A 96 -3.34 -13.10 -2.32
C ILE A 96 -2.30 -12.36 -3.18
N ASP A 97 -1.06 -12.84 -3.18
CA ASP A 97 0.03 -12.39 -4.06
C ASP A 97 -0.03 -13.11 -5.43
N ASP A 98 1.10 -13.28 -6.13
CA ASP A 98 1.16 -13.92 -7.45
C ASP A 98 0.71 -15.40 -7.45
N CYS A 99 0.64 -15.99 -8.64
CA CYS A 99 0.44 -17.42 -8.87
C CYS A 99 -0.96 -17.98 -8.53
N TRP A 100 -1.96 -17.14 -8.24
CA TRP A 100 -3.36 -17.57 -8.05
C TRP A 100 -4.13 -17.80 -9.37
N MET A 101 -3.73 -17.09 -10.43
CA MET A 101 -4.49 -17.04 -11.68
C MET A 101 -4.27 -18.27 -12.55
N ALA A 102 -5.26 -18.59 -13.38
CA ALA A 102 -5.10 -19.53 -14.47
C ALA A 102 -4.09 -19.00 -15.50
N ALA A 103 -3.44 -19.92 -16.23
CA ALA A 103 -2.44 -19.57 -17.24
C ALA A 103 -3.00 -18.72 -18.41
N GLN A 104 -4.32 -18.74 -18.62
CA GLN A 104 -4.98 -18.02 -19.71
C GLN A 104 -6.19 -17.24 -19.20
N ARG A 105 -6.42 -16.08 -19.83
CA ARG A 105 -7.65 -15.30 -19.67
C ARG A 105 -8.84 -16.01 -20.31
N ASP A 106 -10.05 -15.65 -19.89
CA ASP A 106 -11.27 -16.17 -20.51
C ASP A 106 -11.48 -15.59 -21.92
N SER A 107 -12.51 -16.06 -22.61
CA SER A 107 -12.88 -15.58 -23.96
C SER A 107 -13.25 -14.08 -24.03
N LYS A 108 -13.43 -13.42 -22.88
CA LYS A 108 -13.68 -11.97 -22.76
C LYS A 108 -12.46 -11.19 -22.28
N GLY A 109 -11.29 -11.84 -22.17
CA GLY A 109 -10.05 -11.23 -21.71
C GLY A 109 -9.98 -11.00 -20.20
N ARG A 110 -10.87 -11.61 -19.39
CA ARG A 110 -10.86 -11.47 -17.93
C ARG A 110 -9.88 -12.44 -17.30
N LEU A 111 -9.28 -12.04 -16.17
CA LEU A 111 -8.50 -12.95 -15.33
C LEU A 111 -9.42 -14.04 -14.77
N GLN A 112 -8.85 -15.24 -14.60
CA GLN A 112 -9.53 -16.40 -14.04
C GLN A 112 -8.68 -16.94 -12.89
N ALA A 113 -9.34 -17.45 -11.85
CA ALA A 113 -8.63 -18.23 -10.83
C ALA A 113 -8.20 -19.57 -11.44
N ASP A 114 -7.09 -20.13 -10.97
CA ASP A 114 -6.71 -21.49 -11.34
C ASP A 114 -7.85 -22.47 -10.94
N PRO A 115 -8.45 -23.21 -11.89
CA PRO A 115 -9.66 -23.99 -11.63
C PRO A 115 -9.40 -25.24 -10.78
N ILE A 116 -8.14 -25.65 -10.61
CA ILE A 116 -7.77 -26.81 -9.79
C ILE A 116 -7.49 -26.36 -8.36
N ARG A 117 -6.78 -25.25 -8.19
CA ARG A 117 -6.35 -24.76 -6.87
C ARG A 117 -7.38 -23.83 -6.20
N PHE A 118 -8.20 -23.16 -7.00
CA PHE A 118 -9.31 -22.30 -6.57
C PHE A 118 -10.63 -22.73 -7.25
N PRO A 119 -11.09 -23.98 -7.06
CA PRO A 119 -12.27 -24.52 -7.73
C PRO A 119 -13.56 -23.72 -7.48
N SER A 120 -13.68 -23.05 -6.33
CA SER A 120 -14.83 -22.22 -5.97
C SER A 120 -14.73 -20.78 -6.52
N GLY A 121 -13.54 -20.38 -6.96
CA GLY A 121 -13.23 -19.07 -7.51
C GLY A 121 -13.08 -17.95 -6.46
N ILE A 122 -12.42 -16.85 -6.86
CA ILE A 122 -12.10 -15.72 -5.96
C ILE A 122 -13.34 -15.07 -5.34
N ARG A 123 -14.48 -15.03 -6.05
CA ARG A 123 -15.72 -14.47 -5.48
C ARG A 123 -16.20 -15.24 -4.26
N HIS A 124 -16.13 -16.57 -4.30
CA HIS A 124 -16.51 -17.41 -3.17
C HIS A 124 -15.56 -17.17 -1.99
N LEU A 125 -14.25 -17.16 -2.26
CA LEU A 125 -13.24 -16.90 -1.24
C LEU A 125 -13.41 -15.50 -0.60
N ALA A 126 -13.69 -14.47 -1.40
CA ALA A 126 -13.96 -13.13 -0.88
C ALA A 126 -15.21 -13.08 0.01
N ASN A 127 -16.27 -13.79 -0.36
CA ASN A 127 -17.45 -13.92 0.49
C ASN A 127 -17.10 -14.63 1.80
N TYR A 128 -16.32 -15.73 1.75
CA TYR A 128 -15.89 -16.48 2.93
C TYR A 128 -15.13 -15.59 3.92
N VAL A 129 -14.15 -14.82 3.45
CA VAL A 129 -13.32 -13.93 4.29
C VAL A 129 -14.11 -12.76 4.87
N SER A 130 -15.23 -12.39 4.25
CA SER A 130 -16.07 -11.26 4.69
C SER A 130 -17.15 -11.64 5.70
N LEU A 131 -17.32 -12.94 6.02
CA LEU A 131 -18.24 -13.42 7.05
C LEU A 131 -17.65 -13.22 8.45
#